data_AF-A0A8H4PGU6-F1
#
_entry.id   AF-A0A8H4PGU6-F1
#
_cell.length_a   1.000
_cell.length_b   1.000
_cell.length_c   1.000
_cell.angle_alpha   90.00
_cell.angle_beta   90.00
_cell.angle_gamma   90.00
#
_symmetry.space_group_name_H-M   'P 1'
#
loop_
_entity.id
_entity.type
_entity.pdbx_description
1 polymer ?
#
loop_
_entity_poly.entity_id
_entity_poly.type
_entity_poly.pdbx_seq_one_letter_code
_entity_poly.pdbx_strand_id
1 'polypeptide(L)'
;MNSPKAFTKDIKFVFLDPVGTFEGIPAIVEKIQATVGSLETQHALSTQIIELTGEKTAEATTYGTAVHFGTGQNEGKEVTAWGLYKDKLVKDASEGEGWRIFEREISFLGPFKGHASQPKM
;
A
#
# COMPACT_ATOMS: atom_id res chain seq x y z
N MET A 1 -3.64 0.57 16.26
CA MET A 1 -2.47 0.49 15.35
C MET A 1 -1.59 1.69 15.62
N ASN A 2 -0.29 1.49 15.90
CA ASN A 2 0.67 2.59 16.03
C ASN A 2 0.87 3.24 14.64
N SER A 3 1.07 4.56 14.59
CA SER A 3 1.35 5.28 13.34
C SER A 3 2.53 4.61 12.61
N PRO A 4 2.36 4.14 11.36
CA PRO A 4 3.42 3.44 10.66
C PRO A 4 4.59 4.38 10.38
N LYS A 5 5.73 4.12 11.05
CA LYS A 5 6.99 4.89 10.93
C LYS A 5 7.55 5.02 9.52
N ALA A 6 6.95 4.35 8.53
CA ALA A 6 7.37 4.40 7.12
C ALA A 6 6.82 5.63 6.37
N PHE A 7 5.81 6.30 6.91
CA PHE A 7 5.09 7.38 6.22
C PHE A 7 5.23 8.71 6.96
N THR A 8 5.12 9.82 6.23
CA THR A 8 4.91 11.13 6.84
C THR A 8 3.51 11.23 7.42
N LYS A 9 3.27 12.17 8.34
CA LYS A 9 1.93 12.35 8.96
C LYS A 9 0.85 12.74 7.94
N ASP A 10 1.26 13.49 6.93
CA ASP A 10 0.47 14.03 5.82
C ASP A 10 0.51 13.15 4.56
N ILE A 11 0.91 11.88 4.70
CA ILE A 11 0.95 10.91 3.62
C ILE A 11 -0.32 10.91 2.76
N LYS A 12 -0.11 10.84 1.45
CA LYS A 12 -1.16 10.68 0.45
C LYS A 12 -1.12 9.30 -0.20
N PHE A 13 -2.22 8.55 -0.13
CA PHE A 13 -2.40 7.30 -0.88
C PHE A 13 -3.31 7.56 -2.07
N VAL A 14 -2.78 7.34 -3.27
CA VAL A 14 -3.52 7.43 -4.53
C VAL A 14 -3.77 6.01 -5.02
N PHE A 15 -5.02 5.56 -4.91
CA PHE A 15 -5.45 4.36 -5.63
C PHE A 15 -6.09 4.81 -6.94
N LEU A 16 -5.76 4.14 -8.04
CA LEU A 16 -6.42 4.40 -9.32
C LEU A 16 -7.93 4.19 -9.22
N ASP A 17 -8.68 4.85 -10.10
CA ASP A 17 -10.13 4.76 -10.16
C ASP A 17 -10.61 3.30 -10.18
N PRO A 18 -11.68 2.97 -9.44
CA PRO A 18 -12.63 3.87 -8.76
C PRO A 18 -12.34 4.11 -7.27
N VAL A 19 -11.18 3.68 -6.75
CA VAL A 19 -10.95 3.65 -5.30
C VAL A 19 -10.70 5.04 -4.71
N GLY A 20 -9.98 5.89 -5.44
CA GLY A 20 -9.76 7.29 -5.08
C GLY A 20 -8.53 7.53 -4.19
N THR A 21 -8.47 8.74 -3.63
CA THR A 21 -7.32 9.25 -2.88
C THR A 21 -7.65 9.42 -1.40
N PHE A 22 -6.71 9.06 -0.52
CA PHE A 22 -6.81 9.22 0.92
C PHE A 22 -5.61 9.97 1.46
N GLU A 23 -5.83 10.87 2.41
CA GLU A 23 -4.78 11.72 2.99
C GLU A 23 -4.75 11.58 4.51
N GLY A 24 -3.55 11.47 5.06
CA GLY A 24 -3.29 11.32 6.49
C GLY A 24 -3.44 9.88 7.01
N ILE A 25 -2.63 9.57 8.02
CA ILE A 25 -2.57 8.24 8.64
C ILE A 25 -3.95 7.72 9.11
N PRO A 26 -4.81 8.51 9.79
CA PRO A 26 -6.09 8.00 10.27
C PRO A 26 -7.01 7.49 9.15
N ALA A 27 -7.16 8.26 8.06
CA ALA A 27 -8.03 7.88 6.95
C ALA A 27 -7.53 6.62 6.23
N ILE A 28 -6.20 6.49 6.07
CA ILE A 28 -5.58 5.31 5.45
C ILE A 28 -5.77 4.07 6.33
N VAL A 29 -5.53 4.19 7.63
CA VAL A 29 -5.72 3.07 8.57
C VAL A 29 -7.18 2.63 8.61
N GLU A 30 -8.13 3.57 8.66
CA GLU A 30 -9.56 3.27 8.60
C GLU A 30 -9.92 2.50 7.32
N LYS A 31 -9.46 2.99 6.16
CA LYS A 31 -9.74 2.34 4.87
C LYS A 31 -9.14 0.94 4.78
N ILE A 32 -7.88 0.76 5.20
CA ILE A 32 -7.21 -0.55 5.19
C ILE A 32 -7.93 -1.51 6.15
N GLN A 33 -8.27 -1.06 7.36
CA GLN A 33 -8.96 -1.89 8.34
C GLN A 33 -10.34 -2.31 7.84
N ALA A 34 -11.08 -1.41 7.19
CA ALA A 34 -12.38 -1.73 6.61
C ALA A 34 -12.29 -2.70 5.43
N THR A 35 -11.18 -2.69 4.69
CA THR A 35 -11.02 -3.51 3.47
C THR A 35 -10.45 -4.89 3.77
N VAL A 36 -9.42 -4.98 4.62
CA VAL A 36 -8.66 -6.22 4.85
C VAL A 36 -8.38 -6.51 6.32
N GLY A 37 -8.92 -5.72 7.26
CA GLY A 37 -8.58 -5.81 8.69
C GLY A 37 -8.99 -7.09 9.40
N SER A 38 -9.87 -7.91 8.80
CA SER A 38 -10.25 -9.24 9.29
C SER A 38 -9.51 -10.39 8.61
N LEU A 39 -8.65 -10.09 7.61
CA LEU A 39 -7.95 -11.07 6.80
C LEU A 39 -6.52 -11.25 7.31
N GLU A 40 -5.98 -12.45 7.11
CA GLU A 40 -4.52 -12.61 7.14
C GLU A 40 -3.96 -12.18 5.78
N THR A 41 -2.83 -11.47 5.79
CA THR A 41 -2.25 -10.93 4.56
C THR A 41 -0.76 -11.22 4.48
N GLN A 42 -0.30 -11.55 3.28
CA GLN A 42 1.11 -11.67 2.94
C GLN A 42 1.42 -10.73 1.78
N HIS A 43 2.42 -9.88 1.97
CA HIS A 43 2.93 -9.01 0.92
C HIS A 43 4.37 -9.41 0.60
N ALA A 44 4.60 -9.89 -0.62
CA ALA A 44 5.93 -10.15 -1.15
C ALA A 44 6.35 -8.96 -2.03
N LEU A 45 7.28 -8.16 -1.53
CA LEU A 45 7.89 -7.07 -2.28
C LEU A 45 9.12 -7.59 -3.02
N SER A 46 9.22 -7.26 -4.31
CA SER A 46 10.19 -7.83 -5.25
C SER A 46 11.05 -6.72 -5.86
N THR A 47 11.16 -6.68 -7.19
CA THR A 47 11.93 -5.68 -7.94
C THR A 47 11.64 -4.28 -7.43
N GLN A 48 12.72 -3.57 -7.09
CA GLN A 48 12.69 -2.19 -6.64
C GLN A 48 13.60 -1.36 -7.55
N ILE A 49 13.08 -0.24 -8.02
CA ILE A 49 13.82 0.77 -8.76
C ILE A 49 13.75 2.04 -7.91
N ILE A 50 14.91 2.56 -7.50
CA ILE A 50 14.99 3.73 -6.63
C ILE A 50 15.85 4.77 -7.32
N GLU A 51 15.32 5.99 -7.43
CA GLU A 51 15.98 7.14 -8.03
C GLU A 51 16.03 8.28 -7.01
N LEU A 52 17.23 8.78 -6.72
CA LEU A 52 17.37 9.99 -5.92
C LEU A 52 17.01 11.20 -6.79
N THR A 53 15.98 11.94 -6.40
CA THR A 53 15.53 13.16 -7.09
C THR A 53 16.15 14.43 -6.48
N GLY A 54 16.89 14.28 -5.38
CA GLY A 54 17.61 15.36 -4.69
C GLY A 54 18.32 14.85 -3.43
N GLU A 55 18.97 15.74 -2.67
CA GLU A 55 19.70 15.36 -1.45
C GLU A 55 18.80 14.76 -0.35
N LYS A 56 17.52 15.13 -0.36
CA LYS A 56 16.51 14.72 0.64
C LYS A 56 15.21 14.23 0.00
N THR A 57 15.21 13.93 -1.30
CA THR A 57 14.04 13.43 -2.03
C THR A 57 14.42 12.23 -2.90
N ALA A 58 13.51 11.28 -3.03
CA ALA A 58 13.68 10.12 -3.89
C ALA A 58 12.32 9.62 -4.40
N GLU A 59 12.35 8.88 -5.49
CA GLU A 59 11.21 8.11 -5.99
C GLU A 59 11.57 6.62 -5.99
N ALA A 60 10.60 5.78 -5.66
CA ALA A 60 10.77 4.33 -5.65
C ALA A 60 9.59 3.63 -6.32
N THR A 61 9.86 2.78 -7.31
CA THR A 61 8.89 1.82 -7.82
C THR A 61 9.15 0.45 -7.22
N THR A 62 8.18 -0.11 -6.51
CA THR A 62 8.25 -1.44 -5.89
C THR A 62 7.19 -2.36 -6.45
N TYR A 63 7.60 -3.45 -7.09
CA TYR A 63 6.68 -4.49 -7.57
C TYR A 63 6.32 -5.44 -6.44
N GLY A 64 5.05 -5.81 -6.33
CA GLY A 64 4.55 -6.63 -5.23
C GLY A 64 3.51 -7.65 -5.63
N THR A 65 3.47 -8.74 -4.88
CA THR A 65 2.35 -9.67 -4.83
C THR A 65 1.71 -9.60 -3.45
N ALA A 66 0.41 -9.36 -3.39
CA ALA A 66 -0.37 -9.37 -2.17
C ALA A 66 -1.31 -10.58 -2.19
N VAL A 67 -1.23 -11.42 -1.15
CA VAL A 67 -2.16 -12.54 -0.93
C VAL A 67 -2.96 -12.23 0.33
N HIS A 68 -4.28 -12.35 0.22
CA HIS A 68 -5.21 -12.17 1.32
C HIS A 68 -5.92 -13.51 1.56
N PHE A 69 -5.84 -14.01 2.79
CA PHE A 69 -6.42 -15.28 3.21
C PHE A 69 -7.69 -15.01 4.01
N GLY A 70 -8.78 -15.64 3.58
CA GLY A 70 -10.08 -15.55 4.23
C GLY A 70 -10.05 -16.18 5.62
N THR A 71 -10.79 -15.58 6.55
CA THR A 71 -10.99 -16.08 7.91
C THR A 71 -12.48 -16.37 8.15
N GLY A 72 -12.81 -17.13 9.19
CA GLY A 72 -14.18 -17.46 9.56
C GLY A 72 -14.93 -18.18 8.42
N GLN A 73 -16.03 -17.60 7.93
CA GLN A 73 -16.82 -18.19 6.84
C GLN A 73 -16.08 -18.27 5.49
N ASN A 74 -14.95 -17.58 5.37
CA ASN A 74 -14.08 -17.60 4.19
C ASN A 74 -12.78 -18.36 4.41
N GLU A 75 -12.64 -19.10 5.52
CA GLU A 75 -11.46 -19.93 5.76
C GLU A 75 -11.20 -20.90 4.61
N GLY A 76 -9.93 -21.04 4.22
CA GLY A 76 -9.50 -21.81 3.05
C GLY A 76 -9.66 -21.11 1.69
N LYS A 77 -10.25 -19.90 1.64
CA LYS A 77 -10.29 -19.06 0.44
C LYS A 77 -9.15 -18.07 0.43
N GLU A 78 -8.67 -17.73 -0.76
CA GLU A 78 -7.60 -16.74 -0.94
C GLU A 78 -7.82 -15.87 -2.18
N VAL A 79 -7.20 -14.69 -2.16
CA VAL A 79 -7.16 -13.74 -3.28
C VAL A 79 -5.73 -13.25 -3.46
N THR A 80 -5.23 -13.32 -4.69
CA THR A 80 -3.92 -12.80 -5.09
C THR A 80 -4.07 -11.57 -5.98
N ALA A 81 -3.32 -10.52 -5.67
CA ALA A 81 -3.18 -9.32 -6.49
C ALA A 81 -1.70 -9.11 -6.84
N TRP A 82 -1.43 -8.77 -8.10
CA TRP A 82 -0.13 -8.30 -8.57
C TRP A 82 -0.22 -6.82 -8.86
N GLY A 83 0.76 -6.07 -8.39
CA GLY A 83 0.74 -4.62 -8.49
C GLY A 83 2.11 -4.01 -8.31
N LEU A 84 2.11 -2.69 -8.25
CA LEU A 84 3.27 -1.91 -7.88
C LEU A 84 2.86 -0.72 -7.02
N TYR A 85 3.80 -0.29 -6.21
CA TYR A 85 3.78 1.00 -5.53
C TYR A 85 4.72 1.95 -6.25
N LYS A 86 4.27 3.16 -6.55
CA LYS A 86 5.14 4.28 -6.87
C LYS A 86 5.14 5.22 -5.69
N ASP A 87 6.25 5.24 -4.98
CA ASP A 87 6.43 6.03 -3.78
C ASP A 87 7.25 7.27 -4.11
N LYS A 88 6.82 8.39 -3.55
CA LYS A 88 7.67 9.57 -3.42
C LYS A 88 8.11 9.67 -1.96
N LEU A 89 9.41 9.84 -1.76
CA LEU A 89 10.05 9.81 -0.46
C LEU A 89 10.72 11.14 -0.13
N VAL A 90 10.67 11.50 1.15
CA VAL A 90 11.41 12.61 1.74
C VAL A 90 12.26 12.12 2.90
N LYS A 91 13.44 12.70 3.06
CA LYS A 91 14.27 12.49 4.24
C LYS A 91 13.82 13.46 5.32
N ASP A 92 13.02 12.96 6.25
CA ASP A 92 12.45 13.76 7.33
C ASP A 92 13.46 13.89 8.48
N ALA A 93 13.96 15.11 8.71
CA ALA A 93 14.84 15.40 9.83
C ALA A 93 14.07 15.79 11.10
N SER A 94 12.78 16.15 10.98
CA SER A 94 11.92 16.58 12.09
C SER A 94 11.39 15.42 12.92
N GLU A 95 11.28 14.23 12.33
CA GLU A 95 10.79 13.00 12.99
C GLU A 95 11.88 11.92 13.16
N GLY A 96 13.14 12.36 13.20
CA GLY A 96 14.34 11.53 13.31
C GLY A 96 14.89 11.12 11.94
N GLU A 97 16.21 11.24 11.77
CA GLU A 97 16.89 11.04 10.48
C GLU A 97 16.45 9.74 9.79
N GLY A 98 15.63 9.85 8.75
CA GLY A 98 15.20 8.70 7.98
C GLY A 98 14.32 9.05 6.79
N TRP A 99 14.30 8.15 5.82
CA TRP A 99 13.39 8.26 4.68
C TRP A 99 11.97 7.89 5.10
N ARG A 100 11.01 8.65 4.60
CA ARG A 100 9.57 8.45 4.77
C ARG A 100 8.89 8.60 3.43
N ILE A 101 7.84 7.84 3.22
CA ILE A 101 6.96 7.98 2.06
C ILE A 101 5.99 9.13 2.35
N PHE A 102 5.91 10.11 1.45
CA PHE A 102 4.95 11.21 1.54
C PHE A 102 3.79 11.04 0.55
N GLU A 103 4.00 10.27 -0.52
CA GLU A 103 2.96 9.91 -1.47
C GLU A 103 3.19 8.48 -1.94
N ARG A 104 2.12 7.69 -2.01
CA ARG A 104 2.12 6.34 -2.57
C ARG A 104 1.00 6.21 -3.59
N GLU A 105 1.35 5.95 -4.83
CA GLU A 105 0.41 5.51 -5.87
C GLU A 105 0.39 3.99 -5.92
N ILE A 106 -0.81 3.40 -5.95
CA ILE A 106 -1.00 1.95 -5.98
C ILE A 106 -1.69 1.58 -7.29
N SER A 107 -1.03 0.73 -8.06
CA SER A 107 -1.54 0.21 -9.34
C SER A 107 -1.59 -1.30 -9.32
N PHE A 108 -2.68 -1.87 -9.84
CA PHE A 108 -2.79 -3.30 -10.10
C PHE A 108 -2.40 -3.60 -11.54
N LEU A 109 -1.57 -4.62 -11.75
CA LEU A 109 -1.05 -5.00 -13.06
C LEU A 109 -1.98 -5.97 -13.81
N GLY A 110 -3.08 -6.37 -13.18
CA GLY A 110 -4.05 -7.28 -13.76
C GLY A 110 -5.22 -7.57 -12.81
N PRO A 111 -6.17 -8.42 -13.24
CA PRO A 111 -7.30 -8.81 -12.41
C PRO A 111 -6.83 -9.64 -11.21
N PHE A 112 -7.54 -9.51 -10.10
CA PHE A 112 -7.34 -10.37 -8.95
C PHE A 112 -7.62 -11.84 -9.32
N LYS A 113 -6.83 -12.75 -8.74
CA LYS A 113 -6.99 -14.20 -8.92
C LYS A 113 -7.40 -14.86 -7.61
N GLY A 114 -8.10 -15.99 -7.70
CA GLY A 114 -8.55 -16.75 -6.54
C GLY A 114 -10.07 -16.68 -6.34
N HIS A 115 -10.48 -16.80 -5.09
CA HIS A 115 -11.86 -17.07 -4.67
C HIS A 115 -12.71 -15.82 -4.45
N ALA A 116 -12.15 -14.63 -4.66
CA ALA A 116 -12.97 -13.43 -4.78
C ALA A 116 -13.69 -13.45 -6.13
N SER A 117 -15.02 -13.53 -6.09
CA SER A 117 -15.83 -12.83 -7.08
C SER A 117 -15.33 -11.39 -7.10
N GLN A 118 -14.98 -10.87 -8.29
CA GLN A 118 -14.61 -9.46 -8.46
C GLN A 118 -15.55 -8.60 -7.59
N PRO A 119 -15.02 -7.68 -6.76
CA PRO A 119 -15.91 -6.70 -6.17
C PRO A 119 -16.55 -6.00 -7.37
N LYS A 120 -17.89 -6.09 -7.48
CA LYS A 120 -18.61 -5.16 -8.34
C LYS A 120 -18.24 -3.78 -7.83
N MET A 121 -17.44 -3.10 -8.62
CA MET A 121 -17.18 -1.67 -8.48
C MET A 121 -18.49 -0.92 -8.65
#